data_AF-A0A699QNL2-F1
#
_entry.id   AF-A0A699QNL2-F1
#
_cell.length_a   1.000
_cell.length_b   1.000
_cell.length_c   1.000
_cell.angle_alpha   90.00
_cell.angle_beta   90.00
_cell.angle_gamma   90.00
#
_symmetry.space_group_name_H-M   'P 1'
#
loop_
_entity.id
_entity.type
_entity.pdbx_description
1 polymer ?
#
loop_
_entity_poly.entity_id
_entity_poly.type
_entity_poly.pdbx_seq_one_letter_code
_entity_poly.pdbx_strand_id
1 'polypeptide(L)'
;VPELTGYTYATFIKCDPLPFIGTEGAVCLCQWFERLESVFQISKCKEKYRVKFAMATLRGRALTWWNRRTKAMGIEAANNTPWSEVKKWMTEEFCPQSVIQRTEQELHNLRMKGMEILLRVYGTTMEGGSVCEVLK
;
A
#
# COMPACT_ATOMS: atom_id res chain seq x y z
N VAL A 1 33.08 -26.52 8.81
CA VAL A 1 31.65 -26.18 8.99
C VAL A 1 31.14 -25.82 7.61
N PRO A 2 30.18 -26.54 7.00
CA PRO A 2 29.64 -26.12 5.73
C PRO A 2 28.88 -24.82 5.98
N GLU A 3 29.35 -23.73 5.38
CA GLU A 3 28.57 -22.50 5.27
C GLU A 3 27.19 -22.87 4.73
N LEU A 4 26.13 -22.34 5.34
CA LEU A 4 24.76 -22.46 4.86
C LEU A 4 24.66 -21.76 3.49
N THR A 5 25.09 -22.44 2.42
CA THR A 5 25.02 -22.01 1.02
C THR A 5 23.61 -22.19 0.44
N GLY A 6 22.59 -22.09 1.29
CA GLY A 6 21.19 -22.35 0.97
C GLY A 6 20.26 -21.17 1.29
N TYR A 7 20.57 -19.96 0.80
CA TYR A 7 19.60 -18.85 0.82
C TYR A 7 18.78 -18.92 -0.46
N THR A 8 17.69 -19.70 -0.40
CA THR A 8 16.92 -20.11 -1.57
C THR A 8 15.53 -19.49 -1.54
N TYR A 9 14.89 -19.46 -2.71
CA TYR A 9 13.47 -19.13 -2.85
C TYR A 9 12.58 -19.97 -1.91
N ALA A 10 13.00 -21.19 -1.54
CA ALA A 10 12.26 -22.02 -0.59
C ALA A 10 12.18 -21.41 0.81
N THR A 11 13.23 -20.77 1.32
CA THR A 11 13.20 -20.08 2.63
C THR A 11 12.25 -18.88 2.56
N PHE A 12 12.30 -18.13 1.47
CA PHE A 12 11.39 -16.99 1.23
C PHE A 12 9.92 -17.44 1.23
N ILE A 13 9.58 -18.51 0.52
CA ILE A 13 8.21 -19.05 0.47
C ILE A 13 7.77 -19.63 1.82
N LYS A 14 8.66 -20.25 2.59
CA LYS A 14 8.34 -20.73 3.95
C LYS A 14 7.94 -19.62 4.91
N CYS A 15 8.35 -18.37 4.65
CA CYS A 15 7.91 -17.20 5.42
C CYS A 15 6.51 -16.71 5.01
N ASP A 16 5.84 -17.41 4.10
CA ASP A 16 4.48 -17.13 3.62
C ASP A 16 4.30 -15.65 3.19
N PRO A 17 4.91 -15.27 2.06
CA PRO A 17 4.76 -13.92 1.54
C PRO A 17 3.33 -13.72 1.02
N LEU A 18 2.76 -12.55 1.32
CA LEU A 18 1.43 -12.18 0.86
C LEU A 18 1.45 -12.02 -0.68
N PRO A 19 0.47 -12.55 -1.43
CA PRO A 19 0.33 -12.24 -2.84
C PRO A 19 -0.31 -10.86 -3.06
N PHE A 20 -0.04 -10.25 -4.21
CA PHE A 20 -0.70 -9.00 -4.62
C PHE A 20 -1.36 -9.17 -5.99
N ILE A 21 -2.68 -8.95 -6.09
CA ILE A 21 -3.44 -9.16 -7.32
C ILE A 21 -3.47 -7.89 -8.18
N GLY A 22 -3.41 -6.70 -7.55
CA GLY A 22 -3.38 -5.40 -8.22
C GLY A 22 -4.73 -4.74 -8.41
N THR A 23 -5.77 -5.18 -7.67
CA THR A 23 -7.13 -4.62 -7.69
C THR A 23 -7.61 -4.14 -6.32
N GLU A 24 -6.85 -4.43 -5.26
CA GLU A 24 -7.24 -4.25 -3.86
C GLU A 24 -6.96 -2.82 -3.33
N GLY A 25 -6.39 -1.95 -4.16
CA GLY A 25 -6.12 -0.54 -3.83
C GLY A 25 -4.86 -0.31 -2.99
N ALA A 26 -4.69 0.94 -2.54
CA ALA A 26 -3.44 1.41 -1.94
C ALA A 26 -3.10 0.75 -0.61
N VAL A 27 -4.10 0.47 0.24
CA VAL A 27 -3.90 -0.16 1.54
C VAL A 27 -3.28 -1.55 1.38
N CYS A 28 -3.80 -2.35 0.45
CA CYS A 28 -3.28 -3.69 0.21
C CYS A 28 -1.89 -3.66 -0.44
N LEU A 29 -1.59 -2.66 -1.29
CA LEU A 29 -0.23 -2.46 -1.79
C LEU A 29 0.75 -2.16 -0.65
N CYS A 30 0.40 -1.28 0.29
CA CYS A 30 1.23 -0.97 1.46
C CYS A 30 1.46 -2.20 2.32
N GLN A 31 0.40 -2.95 2.66
CA GLN A 31 0.50 -4.18 3.44
C GLN A 31 1.39 -5.23 2.75
N TRP A 32 1.30 -5.34 1.43
CA TRP A 32 2.16 -6.22 0.66
C TRP A 32 3.64 -5.81 0.75
N PHE A 33 3.96 -4.51 0.62
CA PHE A 33 5.32 -4.02 0.82
C PHE A 33 5.84 -4.30 2.23
N GLU A 34 5.07 -3.98 3.26
CA GLU A 34 5.45 -4.21 4.65
C GLU A 34 5.72 -5.69 4.94
N ARG A 35 4.86 -6.57 4.42
CA ARG A 35 5.05 -8.03 4.53
C ARG A 35 6.33 -8.47 3.83
N LEU A 36 6.59 -7.99 2.62
CA LEU A 36 7.82 -8.34 1.90
C LEU A 36 9.09 -7.85 2.61
N GLU A 37 9.09 -6.63 3.15
CA GLU A 37 10.23 -6.12 3.93
C GLU A 37 10.49 -6.99 5.16
N SER A 38 9.43 -7.37 5.89
CA SER A 38 9.53 -8.29 7.03
C SER A 38 10.07 -9.67 6.60
N VAL A 39 9.54 -10.25 5.53
CA VAL A 39 10.02 -11.53 4.99
C VAL A 39 11.48 -11.42 4.55
N PHE A 40 11.89 -10.34 3.89
CA PHE A 40 13.28 -10.13 3.49
C PHE A 40 14.22 -10.02 4.69
N GLN A 41 13.80 -9.39 5.78
CA GLN A 41 14.58 -9.31 7.00
C GLN A 41 14.71 -10.69 7.69
N ILE A 42 13.58 -11.38 7.90
CA ILE A 42 13.55 -12.70 8.54
C ILE A 42 14.35 -13.73 7.75
N SER A 43 14.17 -13.74 6.42
CA SER A 43 14.88 -14.65 5.53
C SER A 43 16.32 -14.20 5.22
N LYS A 44 16.76 -13.03 5.72
CA LYS A 44 18.03 -12.37 5.37
C LYS A 44 18.26 -12.30 3.85
N CYS A 45 17.22 -11.96 3.11
CA CYS A 45 17.25 -11.88 1.65
C CYS A 45 18.24 -10.82 1.16
N LYS A 46 19.20 -11.25 0.32
CA LYS A 46 20.16 -10.34 -0.33
C LYS A 46 19.45 -9.43 -1.33
N GLU A 47 19.86 -8.18 -1.40
CA GLU A 47 19.25 -7.14 -2.26
C GLU A 47 19.03 -7.63 -3.70
N LYS A 48 20.04 -8.26 -4.31
CA LYS A 48 19.98 -8.80 -5.67
C LYS A 48 18.88 -9.84 -5.95
N TYR A 49 18.26 -10.40 -4.92
CA TYR A 49 17.17 -11.38 -5.06
C TYR A 49 15.80 -10.82 -4.68
N ARG A 50 15.74 -9.63 -4.07
CA ARG A 50 14.49 -9.06 -3.55
C ARG A 50 13.45 -8.87 -4.65
N VAL A 51 13.82 -8.23 -5.76
CA VAL A 51 12.90 -8.04 -6.89
C VAL A 51 12.44 -9.39 -7.43
N LYS A 52 13.35 -10.30 -7.75
CA LYS A 52 12.99 -11.62 -8.30
C LYS A 52 12.02 -12.39 -7.40
N PHE A 53 12.22 -12.34 -6.08
CA PHE A 53 11.34 -13.02 -5.11
C PHE A 53 10.02 -12.29 -4.91
N ALA A 54 10.02 -10.96 -4.77
CA ALA A 54 8.81 -10.16 -4.66
C ALA A 54 7.90 -10.36 -5.87
N MET A 55 8.45 -10.27 -7.07
CA MET A 55 7.69 -10.37 -8.32
C MET A 55 7.04 -11.75 -8.49
N ALA A 56 7.63 -12.80 -7.92
CA ALA A 56 7.04 -14.14 -7.91
C ALA A 56 5.77 -14.26 -7.04
N THR A 57 5.47 -13.25 -6.22
CA THR A 57 4.25 -13.20 -5.39
C THR A 57 3.10 -12.45 -6.08
N LEU A 58 3.37 -11.80 -7.22
CA LEU A 58 2.35 -11.09 -7.99
C LEU A 58 1.37 -12.06 -8.65
N ARG A 59 0.10 -11.65 -8.70
CA ARG A 59 -0.99 -12.35 -9.37
C ARG A 59 -1.80 -11.38 -10.23
N GLY A 60 -2.73 -11.90 -11.01
CA GLY A 60 -3.75 -11.11 -11.72
C GLY A 60 -3.20 -9.90 -12.51
N ARG A 61 -3.76 -8.71 -12.22
CA ARG A 61 -3.41 -7.44 -12.87
C ARG A 61 -1.96 -7.07 -12.61
N ALA A 62 -1.48 -7.26 -11.39
CA ALA A 62 -0.11 -6.93 -10.99
C ALA A 62 0.93 -7.76 -11.75
N LEU A 63 0.69 -9.07 -11.90
CA LEU A 63 1.57 -9.95 -12.68
C LEU A 63 1.58 -9.56 -14.17
N THR A 64 0.41 -9.25 -14.73
CA THR A 64 0.29 -8.81 -16.13
C THR A 64 1.07 -7.51 -16.37
N TRP A 65 0.95 -6.55 -15.46
CA TRP A 65 1.70 -5.30 -15.49
C TRP A 65 3.21 -5.53 -15.44
N TRP A 66 3.68 -6.34 -14.47
CA TRP A 66 5.11 -6.62 -14.33
C TRP A 66 5.68 -7.30 -15.57
N ASN A 67 4.97 -8.30 -16.14
CA ASN A 67 5.40 -8.98 -17.36
C ASN A 67 5.56 -8.03 -18.55
N ARG A 68 4.64 -7.06 -18.72
CA ARG A 68 4.77 -6.04 -19.77
C ARG A 68 5.99 -5.16 -19.54
N ARG A 69 6.23 -4.75 -18.30
CA ARG A 69 7.37 -3.92 -17.93
C ARG A 69 8.69 -4.66 -18.14
N THR A 70 8.80 -5.90 -17.67
CA THR A 70 9.97 -6.77 -17.90
C THR A 70 10.23 -6.99 -19.39
N LYS A 71 9.18 -7.15 -20.21
CA LYS A 71 9.34 -7.24 -21.68
C LYS A 71 9.93 -5.97 -22.28
N ALA A 72 9.55 -4.80 -21.78
CA ALA A 72 10.02 -3.51 -22.29
C ALA A 72 11.47 -3.20 -21.89
N MET A 73 11.89 -3.52 -20.66
CA MET A 73 13.24 -3.21 -20.16
C MET A 73 14.24 -4.38 -20.31
N GLY A 74 13.77 -5.60 -20.52
CA GLY A 74 14.57 -6.82 -20.50
C GLY A 74 14.65 -7.46 -19.11
N ILE A 75 14.74 -8.79 -19.08
CA ILE A 75 14.71 -9.60 -17.84
C ILE A 75 15.89 -9.28 -16.92
N GLU A 76 17.08 -9.06 -17.48
CA GLU A 76 18.28 -8.74 -16.71
C GLU A 76 18.16 -7.38 -16.03
N ALA A 77 17.78 -6.34 -16.77
CA ALA A 77 17.57 -5.00 -16.23
C ALA A 77 16.45 -4.99 -15.17
N ALA A 78 15.35 -5.71 -15.41
CA ALA A 78 14.26 -5.84 -14.45
C ALA A 78 14.72 -6.47 -13.12
N ASN A 79 15.51 -7.55 -13.18
CA ASN A 79 16.01 -8.22 -11.98
C ASN A 79 17.06 -7.41 -11.22
N ASN A 80 17.84 -6.59 -11.93
CA ASN A 80 18.88 -5.74 -11.36
C ASN A 80 18.36 -4.36 -10.90
N THR A 81 17.09 -4.06 -11.12
CA THR A 81 16.47 -2.83 -10.63
C THR A 81 16.47 -2.83 -9.10
N PRO A 82 16.86 -1.73 -8.43
CA PRO A 82 16.77 -1.63 -6.98
C PRO A 82 15.33 -1.80 -6.48
N TRP A 83 15.14 -2.49 -5.35
CA TRP A 83 13.80 -2.72 -4.81
C TRP A 83 13.03 -1.42 -4.54
N SER A 84 13.72 -0.36 -4.09
CA SER A 84 13.14 0.97 -3.88
C SER A 84 12.49 1.56 -5.14
N GLU A 85 13.12 1.38 -6.30
CA GLU A 85 12.61 1.89 -7.57
C GLU A 85 11.39 1.10 -8.04
N VAL A 86 11.38 -0.23 -7.83
CA VAL A 86 10.20 -1.06 -8.10
C VAL A 86 9.01 -0.63 -7.22
N LYS A 87 9.23 -0.34 -5.93
CA LYS A 87 8.18 0.19 -5.05
C LYS A 87 7.57 1.47 -5.60
N LYS A 88 8.40 2.39 -6.10
CA LYS A 88 7.94 3.64 -6.72
C LYS A 88 7.04 3.38 -7.94
N TRP A 89 7.48 2.54 -8.88
CA TRP A 89 6.68 2.21 -10.07
C TRP A 89 5.35 1.55 -9.72
N MET A 90 5.33 0.69 -8.71
CA MET A 90 4.09 0.05 -8.26
C MET A 90 3.16 1.06 -7.60
N THR A 91 3.67 2.00 -6.80
CA THR A 91 2.85 3.08 -6.25
C THR A 91 2.25 3.96 -7.36
N GLU A 92 3.03 4.32 -8.38
CA GLU A 92 2.53 5.11 -9.51
C GLU A 92 1.42 4.38 -10.29
N GLU A 93 1.55 3.06 -10.49
CA GLU A 93 0.59 2.26 -11.23
C GLU A 93 -0.69 1.93 -10.44
N PHE A 94 -0.56 1.59 -9.16
CA PHE A 94 -1.65 1.03 -8.34
C PHE A 94 -2.20 2.03 -7.31
N CYS A 95 -1.52 3.15 -7.08
CA CYS A 95 -1.95 4.26 -6.21
C CYS A 95 -1.87 5.60 -6.96
N PRO A 96 -2.56 5.77 -8.10
CA PRO A 96 -2.47 6.99 -8.89
C PRO A 96 -2.88 8.21 -8.07
N GLN A 97 -2.10 9.29 -8.18
CA GLN A 97 -2.29 10.53 -7.41
C GLN A 97 -3.70 11.11 -7.55
N SER A 98 -4.33 10.94 -8.71
CA SER A 98 -5.70 11.41 -8.97
C SER A 98 -6.74 10.73 -8.09
N VAL A 99 -6.54 9.46 -7.71
CA VAL A 99 -7.41 8.74 -6.78
C VAL A 99 -7.22 9.27 -5.36
N ILE A 100 -5.96 9.49 -4.96
CA ILE A 100 -5.62 10.08 -3.65
C ILE A 100 -6.28 11.47 -3.52
N GLN A 101 -6.06 12.35 -4.50
CA GLN A 101 -6.62 13.70 -4.51
C GLN A 101 -8.16 13.70 -4.49
N ARG A 102 -8.79 12.78 -5.23
CA ARG A 102 -10.25 12.64 -5.21
C ARG A 102 -10.74 12.26 -3.81
N THR A 103 -10.11 11.28 -3.18
CA THR A 103 -10.48 10.85 -1.82
C THR A 103 -10.24 11.96 -0.79
N GLU A 104 -9.14 12.71 -0.90
CA GLU A 104 -8.88 13.89 -0.05
C GLU A 104 -9.96 14.96 -0.21
N GLN A 105 -10.37 15.24 -1.45
CA GLN A 105 -11.43 16.21 -1.74
C GLN A 105 -12.79 15.75 -1.20
N GLU A 106 -13.13 14.47 -1.35
CA GLU A 106 -14.34 13.87 -0.80
C GLU A 106 -14.36 13.98 0.74
N LEU A 107 -13.25 13.66 1.40
CA LEU A 107 -13.10 13.78 2.85
C LEU A 107 -13.25 15.23 3.31
N HIS A 108 -12.62 16.18 2.61
CA HIS A 108 -12.77 17.61 2.90
C HIS A 108 -14.24 18.05 2.78
N ASN A 109 -14.92 17.66 1.70
CA ASN A 109 -16.33 17.98 1.49
C ASN A 109 -17.23 17.38 2.58
N LEU A 110 -16.97 16.14 3.01
CA LEU A 110 -17.69 15.50 4.11
C LEU A 110 -17.45 16.22 5.44
N ARG A 111 -16.21 16.62 5.73
CA ARG A 111 -15.88 17.40 6.93
C ARG A 111 -16.63 18.74 6.95
N MET A 112 -16.69 19.44 5.82
CA MET A 112 -17.44 20.70 5.70
C MET A 112 -18.94 20.49 5.97
N LYS A 113 -19.55 19.45 5.38
CA LYS A 113 -20.95 19.10 5.65
C LYS A 113 -21.20 18.76 7.11
N GLY A 114 -20.29 18.03 7.75
CA GLY A 114 -20.37 17.72 9.18
C GLY A 114 -20.36 18.98 10.05
N MET A 115 -19.50 19.96 9.73
CA MET A 115 -19.46 21.25 10.42
C MET A 115 -20.73 22.09 10.21
N GLU A 116 -21.29 22.09 9.00
CA GLU A 116 -22.57 22.76 8.71
C GLU A 116 -23.72 22.18 9.54
N ILE A 117 -23.80 20.85 9.66
CA ILE A 117 -24.80 20.16 10.49
C ILE A 117 -24.62 20.52 11.97
N LEU A 118 -23.38 20.48 12.48
CA LEU A 118 -23.08 20.85 13.87
C LEU A 118 -23.55 22.29 14.16
N LEU A 119 -23.20 23.26 13.31
CA LEU A 119 -23.61 24.65 13.48
C LEU A 119 -25.14 24.81 13.50
N ARG A 120 -25.86 24.07 12.63
CA ARG A 120 -27.34 24.07 12.64
C ARG A 120 -27.91 23.51 13.94
N VAL A 121 -27.39 22.39 14.43
CA VAL A 121 -27.83 21.80 15.69
C VAL A 121 -27.61 22.78 16.85
N TYR A 122 -26.39 23.31 16.98
CA TYR A 122 -26.07 24.28 18.03
C TYR A 122 -26.91 25.56 17.95
N GLY A 123 -27.20 26.06 16.75
CA GLY A 123 -28.08 27.21 16.53
C GLY A 123 -29.52 26.93 16.96
N THR A 124 -30.09 25.78 16.58
CA THR A 124 -31.47 25.41 16.94
C THR A 124 -31.66 25.17 18.44
N THR A 125 -30.64 24.70 19.15
CA THR A 125 -30.68 24.58 20.62
C THR A 125 -30.68 25.91 21.35
N MET A 126 -30.17 26.99 20.74
CA MET A 126 -30.21 28.33 21.34
C MET A 126 -31.51 29.09 21.07
N GLU A 127 -32.21 28.78 19.98
CA GLU A 127 -33.48 29.44 19.61
C GLU A 127 -34.73 28.75 20.18
N GLY A 128 -34.65 27.48 20.59
CA GLY A 128 -35.81 26.66 21.00
C GLY A 128 -35.92 26.28 22.48
N GLY A 129 -34.99 26.69 23.36
CA GLY A 129 -34.99 26.25 24.76
C GLY A 129 -34.47 27.32 25.70
N SER A 130 -35.26 27.62 26.73
CA SER A 130 -34.84 28.31 27.94
C SER A 130 -33.42 27.90 28.33
N VAL A 131 -32.54 28.88 28.53
CA VAL A 131 -31.24 28.69 29.17
C VAL A 131 -31.50 28.20 30.59
N CYS A 132 -31.61 26.89 30.77
CA CYS A 132 -31.61 26.30 32.10
C CYS A 132 -30.16 26.18 32.55
N GLU A 133 -29.80 27.13 33.42
CA GLU A 133 -28.65 27.15 34.31
C GLU A 133 -28.27 25.73 34.80
N VAL A 134 -27.13 25.18 34.34
CA VAL A 134 -26.43 24.11 35.05
C VAL A 134 -24.92 24.33 34.94
N LEU A 135 -24.44 25.39 35.59
CA LEU A 135 -23.12 25.45 36.19
C LEU A 135 -23.25 26.20 37.53
N LYS A 136 -23.62 25.44 38.58
CA LYS A 136 -23.25 25.74 39.96
C LYS A 136 -22.32 24.65 40.44
#